data_AF-A0A8J6IWD0-F1
#
_entry.id   AF-A0A8J6IWD0-F1
#
_cell.length_a   1.000
_cell.length_b   1.000
_cell.length_c   1.000
_cell.angle_alpha   90.00
_cell.angle_beta   90.00
_cell.angle_gamma   90.00
#
_symmetry.space_group_name_H-M   'P 1'
#
loop_
_entity.id
_entity.type
_entity.pdbx_description
1 polymer ?
#
loop_
_entity_poly.entity_id
_entity_poly.type
_entity_poly.pdbx_seq_one_letter_code
_entity_poly.pdbx_strand_id
1 'polypeptide(L)'
;MKELDCVEVIVEKKVYACEGVHIGMQGWICFDESADGYWLVNFPQYGGKKDIATISVKEVDMKIIPRMDARINERIKAQFDETEDSEKKSFDDKPDDLSDYMI
;
A
#
# COMPACT_ATOMS: atom_id res chain seq x y z
N MET A 1 -14.05 8.25 -12.98
CA MET A 1 -14.38 8.29 -11.54
C MET A 1 -14.76 9.73 -11.19
N LYS A 2 -15.16 10.01 -9.96
CA LYS A 2 -15.42 11.37 -9.45
C LYS A 2 -15.02 11.48 -7.98
N GLU A 3 -14.93 12.69 -7.45
CA GLU A 3 -14.65 12.99 -6.05
C GLU A 3 -15.58 12.17 -5.13
N LEU A 4 -15.01 11.65 -4.03
CA LEU A 4 -15.67 10.78 -3.06
C LEU A 4 -16.10 9.39 -3.57
N ASP A 5 -15.87 9.04 -4.85
CA ASP A 5 -15.99 7.64 -5.27
C ASP A 5 -15.03 6.79 -4.44
N CYS A 6 -15.56 5.71 -3.86
CA CYS A 6 -14.74 4.74 -3.15
C CYS A 6 -14.07 3.81 -4.16
N VAL A 7 -12.78 3.55 -3.96
CA VAL A 7 -11.98 2.71 -4.84
C VAL A 7 -11.20 1.66 -4.04
N GLU A 8 -10.86 0.56 -4.71
CA GLU A 8 -9.96 -0.48 -4.20
C GLU A 8 -8.81 -0.68 -5.19
N VAL A 9 -7.58 -0.70 -4.69
CA VAL A 9 -6.38 -1.02 -5.48
C VAL A 9 -6.41 -2.51 -5.83
N ILE A 10 -6.24 -2.86 -7.10
CA ILE A 10 -6.34 -4.25 -7.59
C ILE A 10 -5.01 -4.84 -8.06
N VAL A 11 -3.91 -4.11 -7.91
CA VAL A 11 -2.57 -4.56 -8.31
C VAL A 11 -1.53 -4.09 -7.29
N GLU A 12 -0.55 -4.94 -7.01
CA GLU A 12 0.61 -4.60 -6.19
C GLU A 12 1.68 -3.92 -7.06
N LYS A 13 2.16 -2.75 -6.66
CA LYS A 13 3.27 -2.05 -7.33
C LYS A 13 4.20 -1.42 -6.31
N LYS A 14 5.50 -1.51 -6.58
CA LYS A 14 6.54 -0.93 -5.72
C LYS A 14 6.32 0.56 -5.43
N VAL A 15 5.89 1.33 -6.44
CA VAL A 15 5.62 2.77 -6.29
C VAL A 15 4.47 3.09 -5.33
N TYR A 16 3.53 2.16 -5.13
CA TYR A 16 2.43 2.29 -4.16
C TYR A 16 2.86 1.75 -2.80
N ALA A 17 3.53 0.59 -2.80
CA ALA A 17 4.04 -0.07 -1.60
C ALA A 17 5.03 0.80 -0.81
N CYS A 18 5.88 1.58 -1.50
CA CYS A 18 6.79 2.53 -0.83
C CYS A 18 6.07 3.61 -0.01
N GLU A 19 4.81 3.90 -0.34
CA GLU A 19 3.93 4.82 0.39
C GLU A 19 3.02 4.07 1.38
N GLY A 20 3.22 2.75 1.55
CA GLY A 20 2.40 1.89 2.41
C GLY A 20 1.06 1.47 1.81
N VAL A 21 0.83 1.71 0.52
CA VAL A 21 -0.40 1.33 -0.18
C VAL A 21 -0.21 0.01 -0.92
N HIS A 22 -1.01 -0.98 -0.55
CA HIS A 22 -0.93 -2.33 -1.09
C HIS A 22 -2.24 -2.76 -1.78
N ILE A 23 -2.15 -3.82 -2.59
CA ILE A 23 -3.30 -4.46 -3.23
C ILE A 23 -4.40 -4.76 -2.20
N GLY A 24 -5.64 -4.45 -2.58
CA GLY A 24 -6.83 -4.60 -1.74
C GLY A 24 -7.10 -3.43 -0.81
N MET A 25 -6.18 -2.46 -0.66
CA MET A 25 -6.45 -1.25 0.11
C MET A 25 -7.51 -0.39 -0.58
N GLN A 26 -8.32 0.26 0.25
CA GLN A 26 -9.48 1.03 -0.15
C GLN A 26 -9.30 2.50 0.22
N GLY A 27 -9.77 3.38 -0.66
CA GLY A 27 -9.66 4.82 -0.49
C GLY A 27 -10.80 5.56 -1.15
N TRP A 28 -10.70 6.89 -1.17
CA TRP A 28 -11.61 7.75 -1.93
C TRP A 28 -10.86 8.71 -2.83
N ILE A 29 -11.49 9.09 -3.93
CA ILE A 29 -10.97 10.09 -4.87
C ILE A 29 -11.04 11.48 -4.23
N CYS A 30 -9.91 12.20 -4.22
CA CYS A 30 -9.80 13.51 -3.57
C CYS A 30 -10.27 14.68 -4.44
N PHE A 31 -10.26 14.53 -5.77
CA PHE A 31 -10.62 15.58 -6.71
C PHE A 31 -11.38 15.01 -7.91
N ASP A 32 -12.29 15.79 -8.49
CA ASP A 32 -13.06 15.42 -9.68
C ASP A 32 -12.22 15.30 -10.97
N GLU A 33 -10.96 15.73 -10.95
CA GLU A 33 -10.07 15.74 -12.10
C GLU A 33 -8.98 14.66 -12.02
N SER A 34 -8.81 13.93 -13.13
CA SER A 34 -7.68 13.04 -13.36
C SER A 34 -6.60 13.71 -14.21
N ALA A 35 -5.33 13.37 -13.97
CA ALA A 35 -4.22 13.78 -14.83
C ALA A 35 -3.57 12.55 -15.46
N ASP A 36 -3.56 12.46 -16.80
CA ASP A 36 -2.97 11.34 -17.55
C ASP A 36 -3.47 9.95 -17.10
N GLY A 37 -4.77 9.86 -16.77
CA GLY A 37 -5.38 8.63 -16.26
C GLY A 37 -4.95 8.24 -14.84
N TYR A 38 -4.30 9.14 -14.09
CA TYR A 38 -4.06 9.01 -12.66
C TYR A 38 -5.06 9.84 -11.86
N TRP A 39 -5.46 9.29 -10.73
CA TRP A 39 -6.38 9.91 -9.78
C TRP A 39 -5.69 10.03 -8.43
N LEU A 40 -5.89 11.16 -7.75
CA LEU A 40 -5.43 11.32 -6.37
C LEU A 40 -6.39 10.59 -5.43
N VAL A 41 -5.87 9.62 -4.69
CA VAL A 41 -6.65 8.76 -3.78
C VAL A 41 -6.11 8.90 -2.37
N ASN A 42 -6.99 9.15 -1.40
CA ASN A 42 -6.66 9.09 0.03
C ASN A 42 -6.99 7.70 0.59
N PHE A 43 -6.04 7.12 1.32
CA PHE A 43 -6.16 5.81 1.97
C PHE A 43 -6.22 6.00 3.50
N PRO A 44 -7.42 5.95 4.11
CA PRO A 44 -7.61 6.27 5.52
C PRO A 44 -7.21 5.14 6.46
N GLN A 45 -7.08 5.51 7.74
CA GLN A 45 -7.13 4.58 8.87
C GLN A 45 -8.42 4.77 9.70
N TYR A 46 -8.82 3.75 10.45
CA TYR A 46 -10.03 3.82 11.26
C TYR A 46 -9.85 4.72 12.50
N GLY A 47 -10.88 5.48 12.86
CA GLY A 47 -10.96 6.20 14.14
C GLY A 47 -10.17 7.50 14.23
N GLY A 48 -10.03 8.25 13.12
CA GLY A 48 -9.37 9.57 13.13
C GLY A 48 -7.84 9.51 13.28
N LYS A 49 -7.26 8.33 13.11
CA LYS A 49 -5.81 8.16 12.95
C LYS A 49 -5.37 8.88 11.67
N LYS A 50 -4.08 9.20 11.59
CA LYS A 50 -3.47 9.71 10.36
C LYS A 50 -3.72 8.70 9.23
N ASP A 51 -4.06 9.23 8.06
CA ASP A 51 -4.20 8.42 6.84
C ASP A 51 -2.88 7.71 6.52
N ILE A 52 -2.98 6.55 5.87
CA ILE A 52 -1.82 5.78 5.40
C ILE A 52 -1.07 6.61 4.37
N ALA A 53 -1.78 7.06 3.34
CA ALA A 53 -1.20 7.87 2.28
C ALA A 53 -2.27 8.64 1.49
N THR A 54 -1.83 9.64 0.75
CA THR A 54 -2.62 10.27 -0.32
C THR A 54 -1.75 10.33 -1.57
N ILE A 55 -2.04 9.47 -2.55
CA ILE A 55 -1.13 9.22 -3.68
C ILE A 55 -1.89 9.17 -5.01
N SER A 56 -1.16 9.37 -6.11
CA SER A 56 -1.71 9.21 -7.46
C SER A 56 -1.72 7.74 -7.87
N VAL A 57 -2.90 7.21 -8.20
CA VAL A 57 -3.11 5.81 -8.62
C VAL A 57 -3.65 5.80 -10.05
N LYS A 58 -3.11 4.92 -10.90
CA LYS A 58 -3.58 4.81 -12.29
C LYS A 58 -4.97 4.21 -12.31
N GLU A 59 -5.86 4.70 -13.17
CA GLU A 59 -7.25 4.25 -13.23
C GLU A 59 -7.41 2.74 -13.41
N VAL A 60 -6.56 2.15 -14.26
CA VAL A 60 -6.57 0.70 -14.55
C VAL A 60 -6.08 -0.17 -13.39
N ASP A 61 -5.44 0.43 -12.38
CA ASP A 61 -4.89 -0.25 -11.21
C ASP A 61 -5.87 -0.29 -10.03
N MET A 62 -7.09 0.21 -10.23
CA MET A 62 -8.14 0.26 -9.22
C MET A 62 -9.51 -0.05 -9.81
N LYS A 63 -10.45 -0.37 -8.94
CA LYS A 63 -11.88 -0.52 -9.28
C LYS A 63 -12.72 0.33 -8.33
N ILE A 64 -13.85 0.84 -8.84
CA ILE A 64 -14.86 1.48 -7.99
C ILE A 64 -15.52 0.41 -7.11
N ILE A 65 -15.72 0.73 -5.84
CA ILE A 65 -16.47 -0.08 -4.88
C ILE A 65 -17.63 0.73 -4.29
N PRO A 66 -18.73 0.10 -3.85
CA PRO A 66 -19.89 0.83 -3.33
C PRO A 66 -19.61 1.56 -2.01
N ARG A 67 -18.73 1.00 -1.18
CA ARG A 67 -18.39 1.52 0.14
C ARG A 67 -17.04 0.98 0.59
N MET A 68 -16.19 1.84 1.12
CA MET A 68 -14.94 1.44 1.76
C MET A 68 -15.09 1.07 3.25
N ASP A 69 -14.15 0.28 3.77
CA ASP A 69 -13.96 0.02 5.19
C ASP A 69 -12.48 0.20 5.56
N ALA A 70 -12.14 1.29 6.26
CA ALA A 70 -10.76 1.62 6.64
C ALA A 70 -10.08 0.54 7.49
N ARG A 71 -10.83 -0.36 8.15
CA ARG A 71 -10.27 -1.50 8.91
C ARG A 71 -9.63 -2.54 7.99
N ILE A 72 -10.06 -2.61 6.72
CA ILE A 72 -9.41 -3.45 5.71
C ILE A 72 -7.98 -2.96 5.48
N ASN A 73 -7.79 -1.65 5.36
CA ASN A 73 -6.46 -1.07 5.16
C ASN A 73 -5.53 -1.38 6.34
N GLU A 74 -6.01 -1.26 7.57
CA GLU A 74 -5.21 -1.58 8.77
C GLU A 74 -4.79 -3.05 8.79
N ARG A 75 -5.70 -3.97 8.43
CA ARG A 75 -5.39 -5.40 8.33
C ARG A 75 -4.34 -5.68 7.26
N ILE A 76 -4.47 -5.07 6.08
CA ILE A 76 -3.52 -5.25 4.99
C ILE A 76 -2.15 -4.68 5.40
N LYS A 77 -2.13 -3.46 5.94
CA LYS A 77 -0.89 -2.83 6.41
C LYS A 77 -0.14 -3.73 7.40
N ALA A 78 -0.84 -4.29 8.39
CA ALA A 78 -0.23 -5.20 9.36
C ALA A 78 0.40 -6.44 8.71
N GLN A 79 -0.26 -7.03 7.70
CA GLN A 79 0.27 -8.20 6.98
C GLN A 79 1.57 -7.90 6.22
N PHE A 80 1.65 -6.73 5.59
CA PHE A 80 2.86 -6.34 4.84
C PHE A 80 3.99 -5.89 5.77
N ASP A 81 3.70 -5.17 6.85
CA ASP A 81 4.70 -4.81 7.88
C ASP A 81 5.34 -6.08 8.49
N GLU A 82 4.53 -7.08 8.84
CA GLU A 82 5.03 -8.36 9.40
C GLU A 82 5.91 -9.13 8.41
N THR A 83 5.57 -9.08 7.13
CA THR A 83 6.34 -9.76 6.09
C THR A 83 7.72 -9.12 5.91
N GLU A 84 7.80 -7.79 5.86
CA GLU A 84 9.08 -7.08 5.78
C GLU A 84 9.99 -7.36 6.97
N ASP A 85 9.42 -7.40 8.18
CA ASP A 85 10.18 -7.68 9.39
C ASP A 85 10.68 -9.13 9.45
N SER A 86 9.93 -10.08 8.86
CA SER A 86 10.35 -11.47 8.74
C SER A 86 11.48 -11.66 7.72
N GLU A 87 11.43 -10.95 6.59
CA GLU A 87 12.47 -11.00 5.55
C GLU A 87 13.78 -10.39 6.04
N LYS A 88 13.72 -9.25 6.75
CA LYS A 88 14.90 -8.62 7.36
C LYS A 88 15.61 -9.55 8.36
N LYS A 89 14.85 -10.22 9.23
CA LYS A 89 15.43 -11.19 10.20
C LYS A 89 16.11 -12.38 9.51
N SER A 90 15.56 -12.87 8.40
CA SER A 90 16.16 -13.99 7.66
C SER A 90 17.49 -13.65 6.96
N PHE A 91 17.75 -12.36 6.73
CA PHE A 91 18.99 -11.90 6.11
C PHE A 91 20.11 -11.73 7.15
N ASP A 92 19.78 -11.22 8.34
CA ASP A 92 20.73 -10.99 9.43
C ASP A 92 21.20 -12.29 10.12
N ASP A 93 20.48 -13.41 9.96
CA ASP A 93 20.81 -14.72 10.54
C ASP A 93 21.76 -15.58 9.68
N LYS A 94 22.33 -15.06 8.57
CA LYS A 94 23.45 -15.76 7.92
C LYS A 94 24.73 -15.49 8.70
N PRO A 95 25.34 -16.48 9.37
CA PRO A 95 26.70 -16.29 9.87
C PRO A 95 27.60 -16.03 8.66
N ASP A 96 28.36 -14.94 8.72
CA ASP A 96 29.51 -14.74 7.84
C ASP A 96 30.46 -15.91 8.06
N ASP A 97 30.32 -16.96 7.26
CA ASP A 97 31.23 -18.10 7.26
C ASP A 97 32.55 -17.64 6.62
N LEU A 98 33.33 -16.89 7.42
CA LEU A 98 34.67 -16.41 7.11
C LEU A 98 35.72 -17.55 7.15
N SER A 99 35.30 -18.81 7.20
CA SER A 99 36.22 -19.96 7.26
C SER A 99 36.99 -20.19 5.95
N ASP A 100 36.57 -19.59 4.84
CA ASP A 100 37.21 -19.74 3.53
C ASP A 100 38.40 -18.79 3.26
N TYR A 101 38.71 -17.85 4.16
CA TYR A 101 39.78 -16.85 3.95
C TYR A 101 41.06 -17.05 4.79
N MET A 102 41.21 -18.18 5.48
CA MET A 102 42.48 -18.55 6.10
C MET A 102 43.13 -19.74 5.38
N ILE A 103 43.80 -19.48 4.25
CA ILE A 103 44.80 -20.36 3.63
C ILE A 103 46.05 -19.55 3.34
#